data_AF-A0A7C6F5N5-F1
#
_entry.id   AF-A0A7C6F5N5-F1
#
_cell.length_a   1.000
_cell.length_b   1.000
_cell.length_c   1.000
_cell.angle_alpha   90.00
_cell.angle_beta   90.00
_cell.angle_gamma   90.00
#
_symmetry.space_group_name_H-M   'P 1'
#
loop_
_entity.id
_entity.type
_entity.pdbx_description
1 polymer ?
#
loop_
_entity_poly.entity_id
_entity_poly.type
_entity_poly.pdbx_seq_one_letter_code
_entity_poly.pdbx_strand_id
1 'polypeptide(L)'
;MRDQTGLSILLSVVIVLAPAAWAAPQASTVKVWEQDVVIPTYLAGPPEPNPIFFFGRASQGAEGRVYPYPLYDRLTYKKADKKYKLVYLENDYVRLSVLPEIGGRLYEGIDKTNNYNFIYRQHVIKPALIGLIGAWISGGIEWNIPHHHRATTFLPVQYR
;
A
#
# COMPACT_ATOMS: atom_id res chain seq x y z
N MET A 1 -71.80 42.49 44.97
CA MET A 1 -71.80 41.73 43.69
C MET A 1 -71.34 42.71 42.61
N ARG A 2 -70.25 42.56 41.86
CA ARG A 2 -69.27 41.48 41.65
C ARG A 2 -67.92 42.16 41.37
N ASP A 3 -66.88 41.55 41.91
CA ASP A 3 -65.47 41.88 41.71
C ASP A 3 -64.97 41.19 40.42
N GLN A 4 -64.19 41.88 39.59
CA GLN A 4 -63.45 41.28 38.47
C GLN A 4 -62.13 42.03 38.27
N THR A 5 -61.11 41.61 39.00
CA THR A 5 -59.70 41.87 38.68
C THR A 5 -59.21 40.74 37.77
N GLY A 6 -58.88 41.07 36.52
CA GLY A 6 -58.29 40.14 35.56
C GLY A 6 -56.80 39.97 35.81
N LEU A 7 -56.39 38.77 36.23
CA LEU A 7 -54.99 38.39 36.40
C LEU A 7 -54.51 37.68 35.12
N SER A 8 -53.74 38.39 34.28
CA SER A 8 -53.08 37.81 33.11
C SER A 8 -51.84 37.03 33.53
N ILE A 9 -51.86 35.71 33.39
CA ILE A 9 -50.71 34.83 33.63
C ILE A 9 -49.89 34.76 32.33
N LEU A 10 -48.71 35.37 32.32
CA LEU A 10 -47.70 35.21 31.29
C LEU A 10 -46.93 33.90 31.55
N LEU A 11 -47.14 32.87 30.71
CA LEU A 11 -46.30 31.68 30.68
C LEU A 11 -44.97 32.03 29.99
N SER A 12 -43.87 32.10 30.73
CA SER A 12 -42.53 32.18 30.18
C SER A 12 -42.05 30.79 29.79
N VAL A 13 -42.01 30.50 28.49
CA VAL A 13 -41.35 29.29 27.96
C VAL A 13 -39.84 29.53 28.00
N VAL A 14 -39.15 28.88 28.93
CA VAL A 14 -37.68 28.87 28.97
C VAL A 14 -37.20 27.80 27.99
N ILE A 15 -36.79 28.22 26.79
CA ILE A 15 -36.06 27.35 25.85
C ILE A 15 -34.64 27.20 26.38
N VAL A 16 -34.35 26.05 27.00
CA VAL A 16 -32.99 25.67 27.36
C VAL A 16 -32.28 25.23 26.08
N LEU A 17 -31.54 26.16 25.46
CA LEU A 17 -30.57 25.84 24.41
C LEU A 17 -29.39 25.11 25.07
N ALA A 18 -29.46 23.78 25.12
CA ALA A 18 -28.29 22.97 25.43
C ALA A 18 -27.25 23.20 24.31
N PRO A 19 -25.98 23.52 24.63
CA PRO A 19 -24.95 23.61 23.61
C PRO A 19 -24.82 22.22 22.98
N ALA A 20 -25.01 22.15 21.65
CA ALA A 20 -24.70 20.94 20.89
C ALA A 20 -23.21 20.67 21.09
N ALA A 21 -22.88 19.70 21.95
CA ALA A 21 -21.52 19.25 22.13
C ALA A 21 -21.07 18.65 20.79
N TRP A 22 -20.24 19.38 20.06
CA TRP A 22 -19.52 18.81 18.93
C TRP A 22 -18.57 17.77 19.54
N ALA A 23 -18.93 16.50 19.41
CA ALA A 23 -18.04 15.42 19.79
C ALA A 23 -16.75 15.60 19.00
N ALA A 24 -15.63 15.79 19.70
CA ALA A 24 -14.33 15.78 19.07
C ALA A 24 -14.19 14.44 18.33
N PRO A 25 -13.69 14.42 17.07
CA PRO A 25 -13.49 13.18 16.35
C PRO A 25 -12.62 12.26 17.20
N GLN A 26 -13.18 11.09 17.53
CA GLN A 26 -12.45 10.09 18.30
C GLN A 26 -11.25 9.65 17.46
N ALA A 27 -10.04 9.80 18.01
CA ALA A 27 -8.82 9.46 17.30
C ALA A 27 -8.90 7.98 16.87
N SER A 28 -8.92 7.73 15.56
CA SER A 28 -8.94 6.37 15.02
C SER A 28 -7.66 5.65 15.45
N THR A 29 -7.79 4.45 16.02
CA THR A 29 -6.63 3.66 16.40
C THR A 29 -5.94 3.14 15.15
N VAL A 30 -4.69 3.55 14.92
CA VAL A 30 -3.86 3.03 13.83
C VAL A 30 -3.07 1.84 14.35
N LYS A 31 -3.06 0.73 13.59
CA LYS A 31 -2.32 -0.49 13.91
C LYS A 31 -1.30 -0.79 12.82
N VAL A 32 -0.12 -1.26 13.24
CA VAL A 32 0.93 -1.77 12.35
C VAL A 32 1.34 -3.15 12.85
N TRP A 33 1.44 -4.13 11.96
CA TRP A 33 1.92 -5.47 12.30
C TRP A 33 2.55 -6.15 11.09
N GLU A 34 3.30 -7.21 11.34
CA GLU A 34 3.84 -8.08 10.31
C GLU A 34 3.03 -9.37 10.21
N GLN A 35 2.90 -9.91 9.01
CA GLN A 35 2.30 -11.22 8.81
C GLN A 35 2.97 -11.95 7.66
N ASP A 36 3.26 -13.23 7.89
CA ASP A 36 3.70 -14.15 6.86
C ASP A 36 2.49 -14.56 6.00
N VAL A 37 2.58 -14.36 4.69
CA VAL A 37 1.55 -14.72 3.71
C VAL A 37 2.16 -15.60 2.64
N VAL A 38 1.51 -16.71 2.34
CA VAL A 38 1.89 -17.57 1.22
C VAL A 38 1.27 -17.01 -0.05
N ILE A 39 2.11 -16.69 -1.03
CA ILE A 39 1.69 -16.23 -2.35
C ILE A 39 2.26 -17.21 -3.38
N PRO A 40 1.44 -17.77 -4.28
CA PRO A 40 1.94 -18.57 -5.38
C PRO A 40 2.87 -17.73 -6.26
N THR A 41 4.08 -18.24 -6.52
CA THR A 41 5.14 -17.48 -7.18
C THR A 41 5.78 -18.29 -8.30
N TYR A 42 5.94 -17.68 -9.48
CA TYR A 42 6.87 -18.16 -10.49
C TYR A 42 8.27 -17.68 -10.11
N LEU A 43 9.15 -18.62 -9.81
CA LEU A 43 10.47 -18.30 -9.26
C LEU A 43 11.35 -17.63 -10.32
N ALA A 44 12.02 -16.54 -9.94
CA ALA A 44 13.16 -16.06 -10.72
C ALA A 44 14.35 -17.02 -10.51
N GLY A 45 15.13 -17.22 -11.57
CA GLY A 45 16.39 -17.95 -11.52
C GLY A 45 17.49 -17.15 -10.83
N PRO A 46 18.70 -17.74 -10.68
CA PRO A 46 19.83 -17.01 -10.16
C PRO A 46 20.19 -15.83 -11.09
N PRO A 47 20.69 -14.72 -10.55
CA PRO A 47 21.13 -13.60 -11.37
C PRO A 47 22.36 -13.95 -12.20
N GLU A 48 22.61 -13.17 -13.24
CA GLU A 48 23.82 -13.25 -14.06
C GLU A 48 25.07 -13.05 -13.17
N PRO A 49 26.02 -14.02 -13.15
CA PRO A 49 27.22 -13.91 -12.33
C PRO A 49 28.20 -12.85 -12.84
N ASN A 50 28.15 -12.50 -14.13
CA ASN A 50 29.03 -11.48 -14.70
C ASN A 50 28.52 -10.05 -14.42
N PRO A 51 29.41 -9.09 -14.10
CA PRO A 51 29.02 -7.71 -13.88
C PRO A 51 28.50 -7.07 -15.19
N ILE A 52 27.42 -6.29 -15.06
CA ILE A 52 26.81 -5.60 -16.19
C ILE A 52 27.29 -4.16 -16.24
N PHE A 53 28.28 -3.90 -17.09
CA PHE A 53 28.75 -2.55 -17.39
C PHE A 53 27.84 -1.86 -18.41
N PHE A 54 27.85 -0.53 -18.39
CA PHE A 54 27.05 0.27 -19.30
C PHE A 54 27.75 0.43 -20.66
N PHE A 55 27.14 -0.13 -21.71
CA PHE A 55 27.59 -0.01 -23.10
C PHE A 55 26.52 0.66 -23.99
N GLY A 56 25.74 1.61 -23.43
CA GLY A 56 24.69 2.32 -24.17
C GLY A 56 23.32 1.64 -24.18
N ARG A 57 23.08 0.64 -23.31
CA ARG A 57 21.74 0.04 -23.16
C ARG A 57 20.73 1.10 -22.69
N ALA A 58 19.59 1.19 -23.36
CA ALA A 58 18.45 1.98 -22.91
C ALA A 58 17.37 1.09 -22.28
N SER A 59 16.61 1.66 -21.35
CA SER A 59 15.42 1.03 -20.76
C SER A 59 14.35 2.10 -20.61
N GLN A 60 13.28 2.01 -21.41
CA GLN A 60 12.10 2.88 -21.30
C GLN A 60 12.40 4.39 -21.19
N GLY A 61 13.41 4.87 -21.93
CA GLY A 61 13.83 6.28 -21.95
C GLY A 61 14.87 6.68 -20.90
N ALA A 62 15.35 5.74 -20.08
CA ALA A 62 16.49 5.92 -19.19
C ALA A 62 17.74 5.17 -19.69
N GLU A 63 18.92 5.63 -19.24
CA GLU A 63 20.15 4.87 -19.39
C GLU A 63 20.11 3.62 -18.51
N GLY A 64 20.42 2.47 -19.08
CA GLY A 64 20.45 1.16 -18.42
C GLY A 64 21.64 0.96 -17.47
N ARG A 65 22.05 1.98 -16.71
CA ARG A 65 23.13 1.89 -15.73
C ARG A 65 22.65 1.11 -14.51
N VAL A 66 23.18 -0.10 -14.35
CA VAL A 66 22.75 -1.00 -13.27
C VAL A 66 23.88 -1.43 -12.34
N TYR A 67 25.15 -1.33 -12.76
CA TYR A 67 26.28 -1.62 -11.88
C TYR A 67 26.17 -0.81 -10.58
N PRO A 68 26.33 -1.43 -9.39
CA PRO A 68 26.87 -2.79 -9.15
C PRO A 68 25.82 -3.91 -9.06
N TYR A 69 24.55 -3.66 -9.38
CA TYR A 69 23.51 -4.69 -9.31
C TYR A 69 23.65 -5.73 -10.44
N PRO A 70 23.44 -7.03 -10.14
CA PRO A 70 23.45 -8.06 -11.16
C PRO A 70 22.11 -8.09 -11.91
N LEU A 71 22.09 -8.72 -13.09
CA LEU A 71 20.90 -8.87 -13.91
C LEU A 71 20.11 -10.11 -13.50
N TYR A 72 18.81 -9.96 -13.29
CA TYR A 72 17.84 -11.04 -13.03
C TYR A 72 17.00 -11.29 -14.28
N ASP A 73 17.62 -11.81 -15.34
CA ASP A 73 17.00 -12.05 -16.64
C ASP A 73 16.52 -13.50 -16.85
N ARG A 74 16.82 -14.39 -15.92
CA ARG A 74 16.38 -15.79 -15.96
C ARG A 74 15.05 -15.96 -15.26
N LEU A 75 13.95 -15.94 -16.01
CA LEU A 75 12.62 -16.26 -15.47
C LEU A 75 12.38 -17.77 -15.56
N THR A 76 11.99 -18.42 -14.47
CA THR A 76 11.63 -19.84 -14.51
C THR A 76 10.12 -20.01 -14.71
N TYR A 77 9.72 -21.15 -15.29
CA TYR A 77 8.32 -21.57 -15.35
C TYR A 77 7.90 -22.40 -14.12
N LYS A 78 8.74 -22.44 -13.08
CA LYS A 78 8.45 -23.19 -11.85
C LYS A 78 7.59 -22.32 -10.94
N LYS A 79 6.32 -22.71 -10.81
CA LYS A 79 5.40 -22.16 -9.83
C LYS A 79 5.56 -22.90 -8.51
N ALA A 80 5.73 -22.17 -7.42
CA ALA A 80 5.82 -22.71 -6.06
C ALA A 80 5.14 -21.76 -5.07
N ASP A 81 4.65 -22.32 -3.98
CA ASP A 81 4.16 -21.53 -2.86
C ASP A 81 5.37 -20.93 -2.12
N LYS A 82 5.45 -19.60 -2.11
CA LYS A 82 6.49 -18.88 -1.39
C LYS A 82 5.86 -18.07 -0.27
N LYS A 83 6.45 -18.18 0.92
CA LYS A 83 6.12 -17.35 2.07
C LYS A 83 6.79 -15.98 1.92
N TYR A 84 6.03 -14.93 2.13
CA TYR A 84 6.48 -13.55 2.14
C TYR A 84 6.06 -12.87 3.43
N LYS A 85 6.90 -11.99 3.94
CA LYS A 85 6.57 -11.10 5.05
C LYS A 85 5.91 -9.83 4.50
N LEU A 86 4.67 -9.58 4.88
CA LEU A 86 3.98 -8.31 4.63
C LEU A 86 3.91 -7.48 5.91
N VAL A 87 4.03 -6.17 5.73
CA VAL A 87 3.79 -5.17 6.78
C VAL A 87 2.45 -4.54 6.51
N TYR A 88 1.53 -4.64 7.47
CA TYR A 88 0.20 -4.07 7.38
C TYR A 88 0.11 -2.77 8.15
N LEU A 89 -0.64 -1.82 7.61
CA LEU A 89 -1.06 -0.58 8.27
C LEU A 89 -2.58 -0.50 8.16
N GLU A 90 -3.28 -0.40 9.28
CA GLU A 90 -4.74 -0.38 9.29
C GLU A 90 -5.30 0.69 10.24
N ASN A 91 -6.38 1.32 9.81
CA ASN A 91 -7.28 2.11 10.66
C ASN A 91 -8.74 1.67 10.42
N ASP A 92 -9.71 2.49 10.85
CA ASP A 92 -11.13 2.16 10.72
C ASP A 92 -11.62 2.06 9.27
N TYR A 93 -10.95 2.76 8.34
CA TYR A 93 -11.40 2.93 6.96
C TYR A 93 -10.55 2.19 5.93
N VAL A 94 -9.26 2.04 6.17
CA VAL A 94 -8.31 1.53 5.19
C VAL A 94 -7.37 0.51 5.82
N ARG A 95 -7.08 -0.55 5.07
CA ARG A 95 -5.95 -1.44 5.32
C ARG A 95 -5.01 -1.45 4.14
N LEU A 96 -3.74 -1.14 4.39
CA LEU A 96 -2.66 -1.24 3.42
C LEU A 96 -1.76 -2.41 3.76
N SER A 97 -1.13 -3.01 2.75
CA SER A 97 -0.02 -3.93 2.95
C SER A 97 1.18 -3.56 2.08
N VAL A 98 2.36 -3.62 2.68
CA VAL A 98 3.65 -3.39 2.02
C VAL A 98 4.35 -4.75 1.91
N LEU A 99 5.04 -4.97 0.79
CA LEU A 99 5.82 -6.18 0.52
C LEU A 99 7.33 -5.84 0.46
N PRO A 100 8.02 -5.79 1.62
CA PRO A 100 9.45 -5.48 1.69
C PRO A 100 10.33 -6.37 0.81
N GLU A 101 9.99 -7.65 0.69
CA GLU A 101 10.78 -8.60 -0.10
C GLU A 101 10.73 -8.35 -1.62
N ILE A 102 9.82 -7.50 -2.10
CA ILE A 102 9.70 -7.12 -3.52
C ILE A 102 9.63 -5.60 -3.62
N GLY A 103 10.81 -4.98 -3.54
CA GLY A 103 10.99 -3.55 -3.74
C GLY A 103 10.32 -2.66 -2.69
N GLY A 104 9.72 -3.22 -1.64
CA GLY A 104 8.87 -2.49 -0.70
C GLY A 104 7.51 -2.11 -1.28
N ARG A 105 7.05 -2.77 -2.35
CA ARG A 105 5.84 -2.42 -3.09
C ARG A 105 4.62 -2.32 -2.17
N LEU A 106 3.79 -1.29 -2.34
CA LEU A 106 2.47 -1.24 -1.72
C LEU A 106 1.61 -2.27 -2.44
N TYR A 107 1.38 -3.42 -1.82
CA TYR A 107 0.90 -4.63 -2.46
C TYR A 107 -0.63 -4.74 -2.47
N GLU A 108 -1.29 -4.21 -1.44
CA GLU A 108 -2.75 -4.19 -1.29
C GLU A 108 -3.20 -2.89 -0.62
N GLY A 109 -4.38 -2.41 -1.01
CA GLY A 109 -5.09 -1.33 -0.32
C GLY A 109 -6.58 -1.60 -0.33
N ILE A 110 -7.15 -1.87 0.84
CA ILE A 110 -8.59 -2.16 1.01
C ILE A 110 -9.28 -0.95 1.62
N ASP A 111 -10.36 -0.52 0.99
CA ASP A 111 -11.38 0.33 1.59
C ASP A 111 -12.35 -0.55 2.39
N LYS A 112 -12.37 -0.37 3.71
CA LYS A 112 -13.16 -1.16 4.66
C LYS A 112 -14.64 -0.77 4.65
N THR A 113 -15.01 0.37 4.05
CA THR A 113 -16.42 0.81 3.98
C THR A 113 -17.23 -0.01 2.98
N ASN A 114 -16.57 -0.58 1.97
CA ASN A 114 -17.19 -1.39 0.92
C ASN A 114 -16.41 -2.69 0.61
N ASN A 115 -15.34 -2.98 1.37
CA ASN A 115 -14.45 -4.12 1.21
C ASN A 115 -13.82 -4.23 -0.20
N TYR A 116 -13.55 -3.08 -0.83
CA TYR A 116 -12.98 -3.01 -2.17
C TYR A 116 -11.46 -2.84 -2.12
N ASN A 117 -10.73 -3.57 -2.97
CA ASN A 117 -9.30 -3.39 -3.15
C ASN A 117 -9.06 -2.29 -4.20
N PHE A 118 -8.74 -1.08 -3.74
CA PHE A 118 -8.50 0.06 -4.62
C PHE A 118 -7.09 0.06 -5.23
N ILE A 119 -6.25 -0.89 -4.83
CA ILE A 119 -4.95 -1.17 -5.45
C ILE A 119 -5.08 -2.49 -6.24
N TYR A 120 -4.54 -2.52 -7.46
CA TYR A 120 -4.52 -3.75 -8.26
C TYR A 120 -3.64 -4.81 -7.58
N ARG A 121 -4.23 -5.70 -6.78
CA ARG A 121 -3.53 -6.78 -6.08
C ARG A 121 -3.41 -8.03 -6.95
N GLN A 122 -2.19 -8.54 -7.08
CA GLN A 122 -1.90 -9.82 -7.72
C GLN A 122 -2.15 -10.95 -6.74
N HIS A 123 -2.84 -12.01 -7.14
CA HIS A 123 -2.92 -13.24 -6.34
C HIS A 123 -1.77 -14.22 -6.63
N VAL A 124 -0.90 -13.89 -7.60
CA VAL A 124 0.26 -14.68 -8.00
C VAL A 124 1.41 -13.73 -8.33
N ILE A 125 2.60 -13.99 -7.80
CA ILE A 125 3.81 -13.24 -8.17
C ILE A 125 4.41 -13.91 -9.41
N LYS A 126 4.35 -13.23 -10.54
CA LYS A 126 4.91 -13.71 -11.81
C LYS A 126 5.80 -12.63 -12.42
N PRO A 127 7.13 -12.71 -12.25
CA PRO A 127 8.02 -11.71 -12.81
C PRO A 127 8.04 -11.74 -14.34
N ALA A 128 8.28 -10.57 -14.93
CA ALA A 128 8.54 -10.33 -16.35
C ALA A 128 9.83 -9.50 -16.50
N LEU A 129 10.42 -9.50 -17.69
CA LEU A 129 11.67 -8.79 -18.00
C LEU A 129 11.43 -7.32 -18.34
N ILE A 130 10.94 -6.56 -17.36
CA ILE A 130 10.57 -5.14 -17.50
C ILE A 130 11.44 -4.24 -16.61
N GLY A 131 11.92 -4.76 -15.49
CA GLY A 131 12.75 -4.02 -14.54
C GLY A 131 14.09 -3.62 -15.14
N LEU A 132 14.71 -2.59 -14.59
CA LEU A 132 16.02 -2.13 -15.05
C LEU A 132 17.06 -3.26 -14.99
N ILE A 133 16.97 -4.12 -13.98
CA ILE A 133 17.77 -5.35 -13.82
C ILE A 133 17.02 -6.63 -14.24
N GLY A 134 16.01 -6.56 -15.09
CA GLY A 134 15.27 -7.73 -15.58
C GLY A 134 13.96 -7.96 -14.80
N ALA A 135 13.98 -8.82 -13.79
CA ALA A 135 12.78 -9.22 -13.06
C ALA A 135 12.00 -8.02 -12.49
N TRP A 136 10.69 -7.99 -12.77
CA TRP A 136 9.72 -7.00 -12.31
C TRP A 136 8.32 -7.63 -12.26
N ILE A 137 7.44 -7.14 -11.39
CA ILE A 137 6.04 -7.64 -11.29
C ILE A 137 5.02 -6.53 -11.50
N SER A 138 3.86 -6.90 -12.05
CA SER A 138 2.71 -6.00 -12.18
C SER A 138 1.95 -5.80 -10.87
N GLY A 139 1.10 -4.76 -10.88
CA GLY A 139 0.20 -4.29 -9.81
C GLY A 139 0.83 -4.00 -8.47
N GLY A 140 0.04 -3.62 -7.47
CA GLY A 140 0.51 -2.79 -6.38
C GLY A 140 0.92 -1.37 -6.84
N ILE A 141 1.59 -0.63 -5.96
CA ILE A 141 2.24 0.65 -6.28
C ILE A 141 3.75 0.52 -6.12
N GLU A 142 4.47 0.85 -7.19
CA GLU A 142 5.92 0.71 -7.30
C GLU A 142 6.66 1.97 -6.84
N TRP A 143 7.77 1.79 -6.13
CA TRP A 143 8.70 2.87 -5.84
C TRP A 143 9.73 3.01 -6.97
N ASN A 144 9.69 4.14 -7.68
CA ASN A 144 10.44 4.37 -8.92
C ASN A 144 11.54 5.44 -8.77
N ILE A 145 12.29 5.38 -7.67
CA ILE A 145 13.38 6.32 -7.39
C ILE A 145 14.72 5.58 -7.45
N PRO A 146 15.73 6.09 -8.19
CA PRO A 146 15.72 7.32 -8.99
C PRO A 146 15.16 7.18 -10.42
N HIS A 147 14.84 5.96 -10.86
CA HIS A 147 14.36 5.69 -12.21
C HIS A 147 13.04 4.91 -12.19
N HIS A 148 12.23 5.06 -13.24
CA HIS A 148 11.10 4.18 -13.50
C HIS A 148 11.61 2.73 -13.60
N HIS A 149 10.84 1.81 -13.00
CA HIS A 149 11.24 0.43 -12.78
C HIS A 149 12.65 0.27 -12.23
N ARG A 150 12.93 1.01 -11.14
CA ARG A 150 14.26 1.11 -10.51
C ARG A 150 14.93 -0.25 -10.39
N ALA A 151 16.27 -0.27 -10.38
CA ALA A 151 17.06 -1.50 -10.26
C ALA A 151 16.55 -2.43 -9.14
N THR A 152 16.26 -1.90 -7.95
CA THR A 152 15.84 -2.71 -6.80
C THR A 152 14.34 -3.01 -6.74
N THR A 153 13.56 -2.80 -7.81
CA THR A 153 12.10 -2.99 -7.82
C THR A 153 11.64 -4.41 -7.43
N PHE A 154 12.45 -5.42 -7.76
CA PHE A 154 12.18 -6.82 -7.43
C PHE A 154 13.11 -7.38 -6.34
N LEU A 155 13.93 -6.52 -5.73
CA LEU A 155 14.86 -6.90 -4.66
C LEU A 155 14.27 -6.59 -3.28
N PRO A 156 14.64 -7.35 -2.24
CA PRO A 156 14.26 -7.01 -0.87
C PRO A 156 14.77 -5.63 -0.47
N VAL A 157 13.98 -4.91 0.33
CA VAL A 157 14.35 -3.64 0.94
C VAL A 157 14.26 -3.71 2.46
N GLN A 158 15.02 -2.85 3.12
CA GLN A 158 14.93 -2.65 4.57
C GLN A 158 13.72 -1.77 4.91
N TYR A 159 13.18 -1.96 6.11
CA TYR A 159 12.08 -1.17 6.67
C TYR A 159 12.19 -1.13 8.20
N ARG A 160 11.50 -0.18 8.83
CA ARG A 160 11.39 -0.02 10.28
C ARG A 160 10.06 0.61 10.64
#